data_AF-A0A820KCB1-F1
#
_entry.id   AF-A0A820KCB1-F1
#
_cell.length_a   1.000
_cell.length_b   1.000
_cell.length_c   1.000
_cell.angle_alpha   90.00
_cell.angle_beta   90.00
_cell.angle_gamma   90.00
#
_symmetry.space_group_name_H-M   'P 1'
#
loop_
_entity.id
_entity.type
_entity.pdbx_description
1 polymer ?
#
loop_
_entity_poly.entity_id
_entity_poly.type
_entity_poly.pdbx_seq_one_letter_code
_entity_poly.pdbx_strand_id
1 'polypeptide(L)'
;MKDYPKALDNFEKCLSIHQKALPEKHPYLALTYSNVGDVHRLMGNYEKAFGFHQKALNIQENVQCSPLQVATTYINLGETYREMKDYSTALTYFEKGLEIREKKLPKNHPDLAVVHHNMAKLYLATRKYSMAMKNIQQAVE
;
A
#
# COMPACT_ATOMS: atom_id res chain seq x y z
N MET A 1 20.30 1.60 12.57
CA MET A 1 20.25 0.39 11.72
C MET A 1 18.80 0.02 11.49
N LYS A 2 18.40 -0.23 10.24
CA LYS A 2 17.08 -0.79 9.93
C LYS A 2 17.13 -2.29 10.21
N ASP A 3 16.52 -2.74 11.30
CA ASP A 3 16.49 -4.16 11.69
C ASP A 3 15.22 -4.83 11.16
N TYR A 4 15.15 -4.99 9.84
CA TYR A 4 14.02 -5.62 9.17
C TYR A 4 13.80 -7.10 9.56
N PRO A 5 14.85 -7.92 9.77
CA PRO A 5 14.66 -9.29 10.25
C PRO A 5 13.94 -9.35 11.61
N LYS A 6 14.32 -8.49 12.56
CA LYS A 6 13.64 -8.42 13.85
C LYS A 6 12.22 -7.89 13.73
N ALA A 7 11.97 -6.91 12.85
CA ALA A 7 10.61 -6.45 12.57
C ALA A 7 9.74 -7.58 12.00
N LEU A 8 10.29 -8.35 11.04
CA LEU A 8 9.60 -9.48 10.42
C LEU A 8 9.24 -10.55 11.46
N ASP A 9 10.19 -10.97 12.29
CA ASP A 9 9.97 -11.96 13.36
C ASP A 9 8.84 -11.52 14.32
N ASN A 10 8.81 -10.25 14.72
CA ASN A 10 7.75 -9.74 15.58
C ASN A 10 6.38 -9.72 14.89
N PHE A 11 6.31 -9.31 13.62
CA PHE A 11 5.05 -9.32 12.87
C PHE A 11 4.56 -10.74 12.53
N GLU A 12 5.46 -11.68 12.27
CA GLU A 12 5.12 -13.09 12.05
C GLU A 12 4.57 -13.75 13.33
N LYS A 13 5.15 -13.42 14.50
CA LYS A 13 4.61 -13.83 15.81
C LYS A 13 3.21 -13.26 16.04
N CYS A 14 3.02 -11.97 15.77
CA CYS A 14 1.70 -11.32 15.84
C CYS A 14 0.70 -12.00 14.91
N LEU A 15 1.11 -12.30 13.66
CA LEU A 15 0.29 -12.99 12.68
C LEU A 15 -0.13 -14.37 13.17
N SER A 16 0.80 -15.15 13.74
CA SER A 16 0.49 -16.48 14.28
C SER A 16 -0.53 -16.41 15.42
N ILE A 17 -0.43 -15.42 16.31
CA ILE A 17 -1.39 -15.20 17.40
C ILE A 17 -2.76 -14.85 16.83
N HIS A 18 -2.83 -13.88 15.91
CA HIS A 18 -4.07 -13.46 15.28
C HIS A 18 -4.74 -14.60 14.49
N GLN A 19 -3.99 -15.42 13.77
CA GLN A 19 -4.53 -16.58 13.05
C GLN A 19 -5.15 -17.64 13.97
N LYS A 20 -4.65 -17.78 15.20
CA LYS A 20 -5.19 -18.71 16.19
C LYS A 20 -6.38 -18.14 16.95
N ALA A 21 -6.38 -16.83 17.19
CA ALA A 21 -7.34 -16.18 18.09
C ALA A 21 -8.54 -15.54 17.37
N LEU A 22 -8.43 -15.24 16.08
CA LEU A 22 -9.41 -14.46 15.33
C LEU A 22 -10.03 -15.27 14.18
N PRO A 23 -11.29 -14.99 13.80
CA PRO A 23 -11.86 -15.52 12.57
C PRO A 23 -11.02 -15.16 11.34
N GLU A 24 -11.02 -16.02 10.32
CA GLU A 24 -10.17 -15.89 9.12
C GLU A 24 -10.28 -14.53 8.41
N LYS A 25 -11.46 -13.91 8.48
CA LYS A 25 -11.76 -12.61 7.86
C LYS A 25 -11.66 -11.43 8.82
N HIS A 26 -11.05 -11.59 9.99
CA HIS A 26 -10.99 -10.49 10.97
C HIS A 26 -10.14 -9.32 10.46
N PRO A 27 -10.57 -8.05 10.57
CA PRO A 27 -9.81 -6.89 10.07
C PRO A 27 -8.37 -6.77 10.60
N TYR A 28 -8.11 -7.20 11.84
CA TYR A 28 -6.74 -7.23 12.39
C TYR A 28 -5.81 -8.22 11.67
N LEU A 29 -6.33 -9.30 11.09
CA LEU A 29 -5.51 -10.17 10.21
C LEU A 29 -5.09 -9.40 8.96
N ALA A 30 -5.98 -8.61 8.36
CA ALA A 30 -5.64 -7.80 7.20
C ALA A 30 -4.52 -6.78 7.51
N LEU A 31 -4.64 -6.07 8.64
CA LEU A 31 -3.61 -5.14 9.09
C LEU A 31 -2.25 -5.84 9.29
N THR A 32 -2.27 -7.01 9.92
CA THR A 32 -1.04 -7.77 10.19
C THR A 32 -0.40 -8.26 8.90
N TYR A 33 -1.20 -8.80 7.97
CA TYR A 33 -0.72 -9.18 6.64
C TYR A 33 -0.12 -7.98 5.90
N SER A 34 -0.75 -6.80 5.94
CA SER A 34 -0.20 -5.60 5.31
C SER A 34 1.17 -5.23 5.87
N ASN A 35 1.34 -5.27 7.20
CA ASN A 35 2.62 -4.94 7.85
C ASN A 35 3.72 -5.95 7.50
N VAL A 36 3.41 -7.25 7.46
CA VAL A 36 4.36 -8.28 7.00
C VAL A 36 4.74 -8.04 5.54
N GLY A 37 3.77 -7.67 4.70
CA GLY A 37 3.99 -7.29 3.31
C GLY A 37 4.95 -6.11 3.16
N ASP A 38 4.75 -5.05 3.94
CA ASP A 38 5.62 -3.87 3.94
C ASP A 38 7.05 -4.20 4.35
N VAL A 39 7.25 -5.05 5.37
CA VAL A 39 8.60 -5.48 5.76
C VAL A 39 9.27 -6.27 4.64
N HIS A 40 8.55 -7.19 3.99
CA HIS A 40 9.10 -7.91 2.83
C HIS A 40 9.46 -6.98 1.69
N ARG A 41 8.61 -5.99 1.38
CA ARG A 41 8.88 -4.98 0.35
C ARG A 41 10.16 -4.21 0.66
N LEU A 42 10.30 -3.72 1.89
CA LEU A 42 11.49 -2.99 2.35
C LEU A 42 12.77 -3.84 2.34
N MET A 43 12.65 -5.16 2.38
CA MET A 43 13.75 -6.12 2.22
C MET A 43 14.03 -6.52 0.76
N GLY A 44 13.24 -6.03 -0.21
CA GLY A 44 13.34 -6.40 -1.63
C GLY A 44 12.67 -7.74 -1.98
N ASN A 45 11.93 -8.35 -1.05
CA ASN A 45 11.21 -9.61 -1.25
C ASN A 45 9.83 -9.35 -1.87
N TYR A 46 9.79 -8.80 -3.08
CA TYR A 46 8.56 -8.24 -3.66
C TYR A 46 7.45 -9.28 -3.90
N GLU A 47 7.79 -10.51 -4.29
CA GLU A 47 6.79 -11.59 -4.46
C GLU A 47 6.09 -11.93 -3.14
N LYS A 48 6.85 -11.99 -2.04
CA LYS A 48 6.27 -12.20 -0.70
C LYS A 48 5.43 -11.01 -0.29
N ALA A 49 5.92 -9.78 -0.51
CA ALA A 49 5.18 -8.56 -0.22
C ALA A 49 3.82 -8.54 -0.91
N PHE A 50 3.80 -8.84 -2.22
CA PHE A 50 2.57 -8.96 -3.00
C PHE A 50 1.61 -10.00 -2.41
N GLY A 51 2.10 -11.21 -2.13
CA GLY A 51 1.26 -12.28 -1.56
C GLY A 51 0.62 -11.88 -0.22
N PHE A 52 1.34 -11.13 0.62
CA PHE A 52 0.82 -10.64 1.89
C PHE A 52 -0.16 -9.47 1.73
N HIS A 53 0.12 -8.49 0.88
CA HIS A 53 -0.82 -7.40 0.59
C HIS A 53 -2.10 -7.92 -0.09
N GLN A 54 -2.03 -8.95 -0.94
CA GLN A 54 -3.20 -9.56 -1.56
C GLN A 54 -4.08 -10.30 -0.53
N LYS A 55 -3.47 -10.98 0.45
CA LYS A 55 -4.22 -11.57 1.58
C LYS A 55 -4.93 -10.50 2.41
N ALA A 56 -4.26 -9.37 2.67
CA ALA A 56 -4.88 -8.24 3.36
C ALA A 56 -6.07 -7.69 2.58
N LEU A 57 -5.90 -7.45 1.27
CA LEU A 57 -6.96 -6.92 0.40
C LEU A 57 -8.15 -7.87 0.34
N ASN A 58 -7.92 -9.18 0.20
CA ASN A 58 -9.00 -10.17 0.17
C ASN A 58 -9.86 -10.13 1.44
N ILE A 59 -9.25 -9.93 2.62
CA ILE A 59 -10.02 -9.77 3.86
C ILE A 59 -10.80 -8.45 3.84
N GLN A 60 -10.16 -7.35 3.43
CA GLN A 60 -10.76 -6.01 3.43
C GLN A 60 -11.91 -5.86 2.43
N GLU A 61 -11.89 -6.57 1.30
CA GLU A 61 -12.97 -6.57 0.30
C GLU A 61 -14.13 -7.48 0.71
N ASN A 62 -13.88 -8.54 1.47
CA ASN A 62 -14.89 -9.50 1.93
C ASN A 62 -15.54 -9.13 3.27
N VAL A 63 -15.03 -8.10 3.94
CA VAL A 63 -15.59 -7.55 5.18
C VAL A 63 -15.87 -6.08 4.94
N GLN A 64 -16.85 -5.51 5.65
CA GLN A 64 -17.14 -4.07 5.58
C GLN A 64 -16.05 -3.25 6.30
N CYS A 65 -14.79 -3.41 5.88
CA CYS A 65 -13.64 -2.66 6.36
C CYS A 65 -13.74 -1.21 5.89
N SER A 66 -13.03 -0.32 6.59
CA SER A 66 -12.98 1.09 6.20
C SER A 66 -12.41 1.23 4.79
N PRO A 67 -13.08 1.98 3.88
CA PRO A 67 -12.55 2.24 2.55
C PRO A 67 -11.13 2.81 2.56
N LEU A 68 -10.76 3.60 3.59
CA LEU A 68 -9.41 4.15 3.72
C LEU A 68 -8.34 3.07 3.99
N GLN A 69 -8.71 1.96 4.63
CA GLN A 69 -7.81 0.81 4.81
C GLN A 69 -7.57 0.10 3.47
N VAL A 70 -8.63 -0.11 2.68
CA VAL A 70 -8.53 -0.66 1.31
C VAL A 70 -7.63 0.23 0.45
N ALA A 71 -7.83 1.54 0.50
CA ALA A 71 -7.02 2.51 -0.24
C ALA A 71 -5.53 2.42 0.12
N THR A 72 -5.24 2.26 1.42
CA THR A 72 -3.86 2.10 1.90
C THR A 72 -3.21 0.83 1.37
N THR A 73 -3.93 -0.29 1.34
CA THR A 73 -3.44 -1.54 0.76
C THR A 73 -3.17 -1.40 -0.75
N TYR A 74 -4.04 -0.71 -1.49
CA TYR A 74 -3.78 -0.42 -2.90
C TYR A 74 -2.53 0.43 -3.10
N ILE A 75 -2.30 1.44 -2.26
CA ILE A 75 -1.09 2.26 -2.35
C ILE A 75 0.16 1.42 -2.07
N ASN A 76 0.14 0.53 -1.08
CA ASN A 76 1.26 -0.38 -0.79
C ASN A 76 1.55 -1.34 -1.94
N LEU A 77 0.51 -1.87 -2.59
CA LEU A 77 0.65 -2.66 -3.83
C LEU A 77 1.29 -1.81 -4.94
N GLY A 78 0.82 -0.58 -5.13
CA GLY A 78 1.40 0.36 -6.10
C GLY A 78 2.87 0.64 -5.83
N GLU A 79 3.28 0.83 -4.57
CA GLU A 79 4.68 0.99 -4.20
C GLU A 79 5.50 -0.27 -4.49
N THR A 80 4.97 -1.45 -4.17
CA THR A 80 5.62 -2.74 -4.45
C THR A 80 5.92 -2.90 -5.94
N TYR A 81 4.92 -2.67 -6.80
CA TYR A 81 5.10 -2.76 -8.26
C TYR A 81 6.03 -1.68 -8.80
N ARG A 82 6.02 -0.47 -8.24
CA ARG A 82 6.97 0.60 -8.61
C ARG A 82 8.40 0.19 -8.31
N GLU A 83 8.66 -0.43 -7.16
CA GLU A 83 9.98 -0.94 -6.78
C GLU A 83 10.43 -2.12 -7.67
N MET A 84 9.49 -2.92 -8.16
CA MET A 84 9.72 -3.94 -9.20
C MET A 84 9.91 -3.35 -10.62
N LYS A 85 9.75 -2.03 -10.78
CA LYS A 85 9.77 -1.30 -12.07
C LYS A 85 8.61 -1.65 -13.01
N ASP A 86 7.56 -2.32 -12.52
CA ASP A 86 6.30 -2.45 -13.24
C ASP A 86 5.46 -1.19 -13.00
N TYR A 87 5.81 -0.14 -13.73
CA TYR A 87 5.18 1.16 -13.60
C TYR A 87 3.73 1.19 -14.11
N SER A 88 3.34 0.26 -14.99
CA SER A 88 1.97 0.20 -15.49
C SER A 88 1.04 -0.28 -14.38
N THR A 89 1.38 -1.41 -13.77
CA THR A 89 0.58 -1.99 -12.68
C THR A 89 0.61 -1.09 -11.44
N ALA A 90 1.76 -0.49 -11.14
CA ALA A 90 1.88 0.46 -10.04
C ALA A 90 0.91 1.65 -10.18
N LEU A 91 0.79 2.21 -11.38
CA LEU A 91 -0.10 3.33 -11.65
C LEU A 91 -1.57 2.95 -11.41
N THR A 92 -2.00 1.79 -11.92
CA THR A 92 -3.36 1.29 -11.70
C THR A 92 -3.71 1.19 -10.22
N TYR A 93 -2.78 0.69 -9.40
CA TYR A 93 -3.00 0.58 -7.96
C TYR A 93 -3.01 1.94 -7.24
N PHE A 94 -2.14 2.88 -7.64
CA PHE A 94 -2.21 4.24 -7.11
C PHE A 94 -3.52 4.95 -7.47
N GLU A 95 -4.02 4.80 -8.70
CA GLU A 95 -5.29 5.37 -9.15
C GLU A 95 -6.47 4.82 -8.34
N LYS A 96 -6.51 3.50 -8.08
CA LYS A 96 -7.54 2.88 -7.22
C LYS A 96 -7.50 3.44 -5.79
N GLY A 97 -6.31 3.59 -5.22
CA GLY A 97 -6.13 4.17 -3.88
C GLY A 97 -6.54 5.65 -3.82
N LEU A 98 -6.18 6.42 -4.86
CA LEU A 98 -6.53 7.83 -5.00
C LEU A 98 -8.04 8.01 -5.07
N GLU A 99 -8.73 7.26 -5.94
CA GLU A 99 -10.18 7.35 -6.12
C GLU A 99 -10.94 7.17 -4.80
N ILE A 100 -10.52 6.22 -3.98
CA ILE A 100 -11.15 5.99 -2.67
C ILE A 100 -10.86 7.14 -1.72
N ARG A 101 -9.62 7.63 -1.67
CA ARG A 101 -9.21 8.74 -0.80
C ARG A 101 -9.93 10.04 -1.18
N GLU A 102 -10.05 10.36 -2.46
CA GLU A 102 -10.76 11.55 -2.95
C GLU A 102 -12.26 11.53 -2.57
N LYS A 103 -12.88 10.35 -2.57
CA LYS A 103 -14.29 10.18 -2.15
C LYS A 103 -14.49 10.32 -0.64
N LYS A 104 -13.44 10.18 0.18
CA LYS A 104 -13.54 10.05 1.64
C LYS A 104 -12.84 11.16 2.42
N LEU A 105 -11.90 11.85 1.81
CA LEU A 105 -11.06 12.84 2.47
C LEU A 105 -11.28 14.23 1.85
N PRO A 106 -11.10 15.30 2.64
CA PRO A 106 -11.08 16.64 2.09
C PRO A 106 -9.91 16.82 1.11
N LYS A 107 -10.05 17.74 0.15
CA LYS A 107 -9.09 17.93 -0.95
C LYS A 107 -7.65 18.22 -0.50
N ASN A 108 -7.48 18.86 0.66
CA ASN A 108 -6.18 19.24 1.23
C ASN A 108 -5.64 18.19 2.23
N HIS A 109 -6.19 16.98 2.24
CA HIS A 109 -5.76 15.95 3.19
C HIS A 109 -4.36 15.43 2.82
N PRO A 110 -3.41 15.31 3.78
CA PRO A 110 -2.05 14.85 3.51
C PRO A 110 -1.96 13.50 2.79
N ASP A 111 -2.90 12.61 3.06
CA ASP A 111 -2.97 11.30 2.37
C ASP A 111 -3.20 11.41 0.86
N LEU A 112 -3.85 12.46 0.35
CA LEU A 112 -3.96 12.69 -1.09
C LEU A 112 -2.60 13.09 -1.67
N ALA A 113 -1.89 13.98 -0.98
CA ALA A 113 -0.55 14.40 -1.36
C ALA A 113 0.45 13.23 -1.43
N VAL A 114 0.35 12.26 -0.51
CA VAL A 114 1.17 11.04 -0.55
C VAL A 114 0.96 10.24 -1.84
N VAL A 115 -0.28 10.09 -2.30
CA VAL A 115 -0.57 9.33 -3.53
C VAL A 115 -0.06 10.06 -4.76
N HIS A 116 -0.33 11.36 -4.85
CA HIS A 116 0.18 12.19 -5.94
C HIS A 116 1.71 12.22 -5.99
N HIS A 117 2.39 12.32 -4.84
CA HIS A 117 3.84 12.21 -4.75
C HIS A 117 4.34 10.87 -5.31
N ASN A 118 3.68 9.77 -4.96
CA ASN A 118 4.03 8.44 -5.43
C ASN A 118 3.84 8.28 -6.96
N MET A 119 2.76 8.83 -7.51
CA MET A 119 2.52 8.88 -8.95
C MET A 119 3.54 9.78 -9.66
N ALA A 120 3.92 10.92 -9.06
CA ALA A 120 4.97 11.79 -9.61
C ALA A 120 6.31 11.07 -9.72
N LYS A 121 6.73 10.32 -8.68
CA LYS A 121 7.95 9.49 -8.72
C LYS A 121 7.92 8.46 -9.85
N LEU A 122 6.76 7.84 -10.08
CA LEU A 122 6.56 6.90 -11.19
C LEU A 122 6.69 7.59 -12.55
N TYR A 123 6.09 8.76 -12.72
CA TYR A 123 6.21 9.53 -13.95
C TYR A 123 7.62 10.05 -14.21
N LEU A 124 8.37 10.43 -13.18
CA LEU A 124 9.80 10.75 -13.30
C LEU A 124 10.60 9.54 -13.79
N ALA A 125 10.37 8.36 -13.22
CA ALA A 125 11.05 7.12 -13.62
C ALA A 125 10.77 6.72 -15.07
N THR A 126 9.60 7.12 -15.61
CA THR A 126 9.19 6.86 -17.00
C THR A 126 9.41 8.06 -17.94
N ARG A 127 10.14 9.10 -17.48
CA ARG A 127 10.44 10.34 -18.23
C ARG A 127 9.19 11.12 -18.71
N LYS A 128 8.05 10.92 -18.05
CA LYS A 128 6.78 11.64 -18.32
C LYS A 128 6.72 12.92 -17.48
N TYR A 129 7.62 13.86 -17.75
CA TYR A 129 7.84 15.03 -16.87
C TYR A 129 6.63 15.94 -16.70
N SER A 130 5.82 16.14 -17.75
CA SER A 130 4.57 16.91 -17.66
C SER A 130 3.59 16.33 -16.64
N MET A 131 3.43 15.01 -16.64
CA MET A 131 2.57 14.29 -15.71
C MET A 131 3.14 14.31 -14.28
N ALA A 132 4.46 14.23 -14.15
CA ALA A 132 5.12 14.35 -12.86
C ALA A 132 4.90 15.74 -12.23
N MET A 133 5.09 16.82 -12.99
CA MET A 133 4.86 18.19 -12.52
C MET A 133 3.40 18.40 -12.09
N LYS A 134 2.45 17.91 -12.89
CA LYS A 134 1.02 17.97 -12.53
C LYS A 134 0.74 17.30 -11.18
N ASN A 135 1.29 16.12 -10.94
CA ASN A 135 1.08 15.42 -9.67
C ASN A 135 1.80 16.09 -8.50
N ILE A 136 2.98 16.68 -8.71
CA ILE A 136 3.65 17.47 -7.65
C ILE A 136 2.78 18.67 -7.27
N GLN A 137 2.20 19.36 -8.26
CA GLN A 137 1.29 20.48 -8.02
C GLN A 137 0.07 20.05 -7.18
N GLN A 138 -0.55 18.92 -7.52
CA GLN A 138 -1.66 18.36 -6.73
C GLN A 138 -1.25 17.89 -5.32
N ALA A 139 0.04 17.62 -5.08
CA ALA A 139 0.52 17.19 -3.77
C ALA A 139 0.81 18.36 -2.81
N VAL A 140 0.87 19.60 -3.31
CA VAL A 140 1.18 20.80 -2.50
C VAL A 140 -0.01 21.75 -2.34
N GLU A 141 -1.12 21.47 -3.03
CA GLU A 141 -2.41 22.17 -2.90
C GLU A 141 -3.22 21.64 -1.70
#